data_AF-A0A6A4DMU1-F1
#
_entry.id   AF-A0A6A4DMU1-F1
#
_cell.length_a   1.000
_cell.length_b   1.000
_cell.length_c   1.000
_cell.angle_alpha   90.00
_cell.angle_beta   90.00
_cell.angle_gamma   90.00
#
_symmetry.space_group_name_H-M   'P 1'
#
loop_
_entity.id
_entity.type
_entity.pdbx_description
1 polymer ?
#
loop_
_entity_poly.entity_id
_entity_poly.type
_entity_poly.pdbx_seq_one_letter_code
_entity_poly.pdbx_strand_id
1 'polypeptide(L)'
;MFRSRVKELYFNRRADLDAKVWDMLDEYLEYVRDHAEAFWGILHWFTIKYKPERDEEDDDLDKYSVSAKLYRERAARHESVSRSMEARIRKYISKGVPASLFEEPGVWKYPVKICHLYLADESTLNVAGKPFSLKEQITLAEQAEPSRTQWTKYCTDAERIAHVVPKELQAKLLPPDERKKNPVSRTL
;
A
#
# COMPACT_ATOMS: atom_id res chain seq x y z
N MET A 1 -0.09 9.52 -3.60
CA MET A 1 -0.55 8.16 -3.23
C MET A 1 -1.98 8.14 -2.71
N PHE A 2 -2.31 8.88 -1.64
CA PHE A 2 -3.60 8.69 -0.94
C PHE A 2 -4.84 9.26 -1.63
N ARG A 3 -4.68 10.19 -2.59
CA ARG A 3 -5.82 10.87 -3.26
C ARG A 3 -6.78 9.93 -3.98
N SER A 4 -6.28 8.83 -4.55
CA SER A 4 -7.09 7.87 -5.30
C SER A 4 -7.54 6.68 -4.45
N ARG A 5 -7.31 6.70 -3.13
CA ARG A 5 -7.73 5.59 -2.26
C ARG A 5 -9.18 5.71 -1.85
N VAL A 6 -9.77 4.57 -1.47
CA VAL A 6 -11.09 4.49 -0.84
C VAL A 6 -11.11 5.36 0.42
N LYS A 7 -12.16 6.16 0.57
CA LYS A 7 -12.37 7.05 1.72
C LYS A 7 -13.64 6.70 2.49
N GLU A 8 -14.31 5.61 2.11
CA GLU A 8 -15.55 5.14 2.69
C GLU A 8 -15.34 3.85 3.47
N LEU A 9 -16.15 3.65 4.50
CA LEU A 9 -16.32 2.36 5.16
C LEU A 9 -17.32 1.51 4.36
N TYR A 10 -16.93 0.28 4.10
CA TYR A 10 -17.67 -0.68 3.30
C TYR A 10 -18.48 -1.65 4.16
N PHE A 11 -18.05 -1.95 5.39
CA PHE A 11 -18.64 -3.01 6.22
C PHE A 11 -19.21 -2.49 7.54
N ASN A 12 -18.60 -1.47 8.12
CA ASN A 12 -19.00 -0.87 9.39
C ASN A 12 -19.73 0.44 9.10
N ARG A 13 -20.82 0.70 9.83
CA ARG A 13 -21.49 2.00 9.75
C ARG A 13 -20.81 2.98 10.68
N ARG A 14 -20.61 4.19 10.19
CA ARG A 14 -20.03 5.25 11.00
C ARG A 14 -20.87 5.56 12.23
N ALA A 15 -22.19 5.53 12.08
CA ALA A 15 -23.14 5.83 13.15
C ALA A 15 -23.08 4.84 14.33
N ASP A 16 -22.54 3.64 14.11
CA ASP A 16 -22.50 2.56 15.11
C ASP A 16 -21.21 2.60 15.95
N LEU A 17 -20.26 3.49 15.62
CA LEU A 17 -18.97 3.60 16.29
C LEU A 17 -18.96 4.79 17.27
N ASP A 18 -18.48 4.54 18.49
CA ASP A 18 -18.35 5.58 19.51
C ASP A 18 -17.25 6.60 19.18
N ALA A 19 -17.29 7.76 19.84
CA ALA A 19 -16.34 8.84 19.62
C ALA A 19 -14.88 8.43 19.87
N LYS A 20 -14.64 7.57 20.86
CA LYS A 20 -13.30 7.11 21.21
C LYS A 20 -12.69 6.23 20.11
N VAL A 21 -13.50 5.40 19.46
CA VAL A 21 -13.07 4.60 18.30
C VAL A 21 -12.71 5.53 17.14
N TRP A 22 -13.44 6.62 16.94
CA TRP A 22 -13.10 7.62 15.91
C TRP A 22 -11.78 8.32 16.18
N ASP A 23 -11.56 8.80 17.39
CA ASP A 23 -10.31 9.48 17.74
C ASP A 23 -9.11 8.57 17.47
N MET A 24 -9.21 7.29 17.84
CA MET A 24 -8.16 6.31 17.54
C MET A 24 -8.02 6.03 16.04
N LEU A 25 -9.12 5.99 15.28
CA LEU A 25 -9.04 5.77 13.84
C LEU A 25 -8.42 6.97 13.11
N ASP A 26 -8.74 8.20 13.53
CA ASP A 26 -8.11 9.40 12.99
C ASP A 26 -6.61 9.38 13.31
N GLU A 27 -6.20 9.10 14.56
CA GLU A 27 -4.78 8.90 14.91
C GLU A 27 -4.09 7.82 14.05
N TYR A 28 -4.79 6.73 13.71
CA TYR A 28 -4.27 5.69 12.82
C TYR A 28 -4.02 6.24 11.41
N LEU A 29 -4.99 6.97 10.85
CA LEU A 29 -4.90 7.51 9.49
C LEU A 29 -3.85 8.63 9.39
N GLU A 30 -3.67 9.41 10.44
CA GLU A 30 -2.56 10.35 10.56
C GLU A 30 -1.22 9.63 10.55
N TYR A 31 -1.09 8.53 11.32
CA TYR A 31 0.12 7.71 11.28
C TYR A 31 0.39 7.15 9.87
N VAL A 32 -0.65 6.71 9.14
CA VAL A 32 -0.50 6.26 7.74
C VAL A 32 -0.01 7.40 6.83
N ARG A 33 -0.57 8.60 6.99
CA ARG A 33 -0.16 9.80 6.24
C ARG A 33 1.30 10.15 6.53
N ASP A 34 1.72 10.14 7.78
CA ASP A 34 3.08 10.50 8.18
C ASP A 34 4.11 9.49 7.65
N HIS A 35 3.68 8.26 7.37
CA HIS A 35 4.50 7.20 6.79
C HIS A 35 4.23 6.98 5.29
N ALA A 36 3.68 7.97 4.59
CA ALA A 36 3.35 7.91 3.16
C ALA A 36 4.50 7.38 2.28
N GLU A 37 5.73 7.82 2.56
CA GLU A 37 6.91 7.40 1.81
C GLU A 37 7.19 5.91 1.97
N ALA A 38 7.06 5.37 3.18
CA ALA A 38 7.23 3.94 3.43
C ALA A 38 6.15 3.11 2.74
N PHE A 39 4.91 3.60 2.70
CA PHE A 39 3.81 3.01 1.93
C PHE A 39 4.09 3.05 0.43
N TRP A 40 4.58 4.18 -0.08
CA TRP A 40 4.96 4.31 -1.48
C TRP A 40 6.06 3.33 -1.86
N GLY A 41 7.13 3.27 -1.05
CA GLY A 41 8.28 2.42 -1.30
C GLY A 41 8.00 0.92 -1.26
N ILE A 42 7.09 0.46 -0.38
CA ILE A 42 6.73 -0.97 -0.31
C ILE A 42 5.80 -1.39 -1.46
N LEU A 43 4.89 -0.52 -1.89
CA LEU A 43 3.97 -0.81 -3.00
C LEU A 43 4.63 -0.70 -4.38
N HIS A 44 5.81 -0.07 -4.44
CA HIS A 44 6.61 0.12 -5.65
C HIS A 44 8.02 -0.41 -5.46
N TRP A 45 8.15 -1.58 -4.85
CA TRP A 45 9.47 -2.08 -4.50
C TRP A 45 10.22 -2.58 -5.73
N PHE A 46 11.13 -1.78 -6.30
CA PHE A 46 11.97 -2.22 -7.41
C PHE A 46 13.19 -3.02 -6.92
N THR A 47 13.57 -4.04 -7.69
CA THR A 47 14.78 -4.83 -7.47
C THR A 47 16.01 -4.00 -7.86
N ILE A 48 17.01 -3.97 -6.98
CA ILE A 48 18.28 -3.28 -7.22
C ILE A 48 19.40 -4.30 -7.05
N LYS A 49 20.35 -4.35 -7.99
CA LYS A 49 21.60 -5.10 -7.79
C LYS A 49 22.45 -4.37 -6.77
N TYR A 50 22.71 -5.01 -5.63
CA TYR A 50 23.44 -4.41 -4.50
C TYR A 50 24.67 -5.22 -4.06
N LYS A 51 24.96 -6.32 -4.75
CA LYS A 51 26.13 -7.17 -4.57
C LYS A 51 26.38 -7.95 -5.89
N PRO A 52 27.61 -8.39 -6.14
CA PRO A 52 27.88 -9.28 -7.27
C PRO A 52 27.11 -10.60 -7.13
N GLU A 53 26.86 -11.24 -8.26
CA GLU A 53 26.37 -12.61 -8.27
C GLU A 53 27.47 -13.58 -7.84
N ARG A 54 27.10 -14.82 -7.49
CA ARG A 54 28.06 -15.80 -6.95
C ARG A 54 29.24 -16.06 -7.91
N ASP A 55 28.97 -15.98 -9.20
CA ASP A 55 29.92 -16.34 -10.26
C ASP A 55 30.44 -15.09 -11.01
N GLU A 56 30.18 -13.89 -10.48
CA GLU A 56 30.64 -12.63 -11.04
C GLU A 56 31.90 -12.19 -10.30
N GLU A 57 33.04 -12.21 -10.99
CA GLU A 57 34.28 -11.59 -10.50
C GLU A 57 34.05 -10.06 -10.45
N ASP A 58 34.28 -9.45 -9.30
CA ASP A 58 34.07 -8.02 -9.08
C ASP A 58 35.24 -7.45 -8.28
N ASP A 59 36.19 -6.86 -9.01
CA ASP A 59 37.39 -6.23 -8.44
C ASP A 59 37.12 -4.81 -7.91
N ASP A 60 35.94 -4.24 -8.20
CA ASP A 60 35.50 -2.93 -7.74
C ASP A 60 34.58 -3.04 -6.53
N LEU A 61 35.18 -2.96 -5.34
CA LEU A 61 34.50 -3.05 -4.05
C LEU A 61 33.42 -1.96 -3.84
N ASP A 62 33.49 -0.84 -4.56
CA ASP A 62 32.60 0.31 -4.35
C ASP A 62 31.45 0.39 -5.35
N LYS A 63 31.47 -0.40 -6.43
CA LYS A 63 30.47 -0.45 -7.50
C LYS A 63 29.02 -0.53 -7.01
N TYR A 64 28.78 -1.26 -5.92
CA TYR A 64 27.45 -1.44 -5.33
C TYR A 64 27.22 -0.69 -4.01
N SER A 65 28.18 0.12 -3.56
CA SER A 65 28.10 0.79 -2.25
C SER A 65 26.81 1.62 -2.09
N VAL A 66 26.45 2.40 -3.12
CA VAL A 66 25.25 3.23 -3.17
C VAL A 66 23.98 2.37 -3.18
N SER A 67 23.91 1.37 -4.06
CA SER A 67 22.73 0.50 -4.15
C SER A 67 22.54 -0.36 -2.90
N ALA A 68 23.62 -0.82 -2.27
CA ALA A 68 23.61 -1.54 -0.99
C ALA A 68 23.16 -0.65 0.16
N LYS A 69 23.58 0.62 0.18
CA LYS A 69 23.07 1.59 1.17
C LYS A 69 21.56 1.82 0.98
N LEU A 70 21.13 2.12 -0.24
CA LEU A 70 19.71 2.33 -0.57
C LEU A 70 18.85 1.11 -0.23
N TYR A 71 19.31 -0.10 -0.55
CA TYR A 71 18.61 -1.34 -0.22
C TYR A 71 18.44 -1.49 1.30
N ARG A 72 19.52 -1.31 2.07
CA ARG A 72 19.50 -1.43 3.54
C ARG A 72 18.58 -0.40 4.19
N GLU A 73 18.67 0.87 3.77
CA GLU A 73 17.82 1.94 4.31
C GLU A 73 16.33 1.69 4.02
N ARG A 74 15.99 1.26 2.81
CA ARG A 74 14.62 0.89 2.45
C ARG A 74 14.12 -0.31 3.26
N ALA A 75 14.96 -1.34 3.44
CA ALA A 75 14.61 -2.54 4.19
C ALA A 75 14.38 -2.23 5.67
N ALA A 76 15.28 -1.46 6.29
CA ALA A 76 15.15 -1.02 7.67
C ALA A 76 13.89 -0.17 7.90
N ARG A 77 13.58 0.74 6.97
CA ARG A 77 12.35 1.53 7.01
C ARG A 77 11.10 0.65 6.91
N HIS A 78 11.09 -0.30 5.98
CA HIS A 78 9.99 -1.26 5.83
C HIS A 78 9.74 -2.05 7.12
N GLU A 79 10.80 -2.62 7.69
CA GLU A 79 10.71 -3.43 8.91
C GLU A 79 10.24 -2.60 10.11
N SER A 80 10.76 -1.37 10.26
CA SER A 80 10.35 -0.43 11.31
C SER A 80 8.87 -0.08 11.22
N VAL A 81 8.40 0.35 10.04
CA VAL A 81 7.00 0.77 9.85
C VAL A 81 6.04 -0.41 9.98
N SER A 82 6.41 -1.58 9.45
CA SER A 82 5.59 -2.80 9.55
C SER A 82 5.38 -3.22 11.01
N ARG A 83 6.45 -3.32 11.81
CA ARG A 83 6.37 -3.66 13.24
C ARG A 83 5.57 -2.63 14.04
N SER A 84 5.84 -1.34 13.82
CA SER A 84 5.16 -0.26 14.52
C SER A 84 3.66 -0.22 14.20
N MET A 85 3.28 -0.43 12.93
CA MET A 85 1.88 -0.51 12.51
C MET A 85 1.16 -1.68 13.16
N GLU A 86 1.75 -2.87 13.12
CA GLU A 86 1.15 -4.07 13.69
C GLU A 86 0.95 -3.96 15.21
N ALA A 87 1.91 -3.35 15.91
CA ALA A 87 1.80 -3.04 17.33
C ALA A 87 0.66 -2.04 17.63
N ARG A 88 0.48 -1.01 16.78
CA ARG A 88 -0.63 -0.04 16.91
C ARG A 88 -1.98 -0.72 16.72
N ILE A 89 -2.13 -1.54 15.68
CA ILE A 89 -3.37 -2.29 15.43
C ILE A 89 -3.73 -3.14 16.64
N ARG A 90 -2.78 -3.94 17.16
CA ARG A 90 -2.99 -4.74 18.39
C ARG A 90 -3.41 -3.88 19.58
N LYS A 91 -2.73 -2.76 19.80
CA LYS A 91 -3.04 -1.82 20.89
C LYS A 91 -4.46 -1.26 20.76
N TYR A 92 -4.89 -0.89 19.55
CA TYR A 92 -6.21 -0.29 19.33
C TYR A 92 -7.31 -1.31 19.55
N ILE A 93 -7.12 -2.55 19.07
CA ILE A 93 -8.02 -3.66 19.36
C ILE A 93 -8.14 -3.89 20.87
N SER A 94 -7.02 -3.92 21.60
CA SER A 94 -7.04 -4.09 23.06
C SER A 94 -7.77 -2.96 23.82
N LYS A 95 -7.91 -1.78 23.20
CA LYS A 95 -8.61 -0.62 23.76
C LYS A 95 -10.09 -0.53 23.37
N GLY A 96 -10.60 -1.52 22.62
CA GLY A 96 -11.99 -1.65 22.23
C GLY A 96 -12.30 -1.29 20.77
N VAL A 97 -11.29 -0.98 19.93
CA VAL A 97 -11.52 -0.77 18.50
C VAL A 97 -11.89 -2.10 17.85
N PRO A 98 -13.04 -2.23 17.17
CA PRO A 98 -13.41 -3.46 16.48
C PRO A 98 -12.35 -3.90 15.48
N ALA A 99 -11.90 -5.16 15.56
CA ALA A 99 -10.90 -5.70 14.63
C ALA A 99 -11.36 -5.64 13.16
N SER A 100 -12.67 -5.74 12.93
CA SER A 100 -13.31 -5.60 11.61
C SER A 100 -13.07 -4.24 10.95
N LEU A 101 -12.72 -3.19 11.70
CA LEU A 101 -12.36 -1.91 11.11
C LEU A 101 -11.04 -1.97 10.34
N PHE A 102 -10.11 -2.85 10.74
CA PHE A 102 -8.86 -3.04 10.01
C PHE A 102 -9.03 -3.96 8.79
N GLU A 103 -10.24 -4.44 8.52
CA GLU A 103 -10.61 -5.12 7.27
C GLU A 103 -11.16 -4.15 6.23
N GLU A 104 -11.45 -2.90 6.63
CA GLU A 104 -12.02 -1.88 5.77
C GLU A 104 -11.03 -1.43 4.69
N PRO A 105 -11.47 -1.30 3.42
CA PRO A 105 -10.59 -0.82 2.36
C PRO A 105 -10.09 0.62 2.59
N GLY A 106 -10.89 1.43 3.28
CA GLY A 106 -10.53 2.80 3.69
C GLY A 106 -9.54 2.86 4.86
N VAL A 107 -9.35 1.76 5.60
CA VAL A 107 -8.42 1.67 6.74
C VAL A 107 -7.15 0.97 6.27
N TRP A 108 -6.25 1.77 5.71
CA TRP A 108 -5.11 1.26 4.98
C TRP A 108 -4.11 0.55 5.91
N LYS A 109 -3.93 -0.75 5.70
CA LYS A 109 -2.88 -1.53 6.37
C LYS A 109 -1.57 -1.49 5.59
N TYR A 110 -0.47 -1.49 6.33
CA TYR A 110 0.86 -1.61 5.76
C TYR A 110 1.06 -3.02 5.18
N PRO A 111 1.47 -3.18 3.91
CA PRO A 111 1.76 -4.49 3.34
C PRO A 111 2.93 -5.18 4.05
N VAL A 112 2.76 -6.45 4.39
CA VAL A 112 3.82 -7.27 5.00
C VAL A 112 4.68 -7.96 3.95
N LYS A 113 4.11 -8.25 2.77
CA LYS A 113 4.83 -8.88 1.66
C LYS A 113 5.31 -7.82 0.67
N ILE A 114 6.57 -7.94 0.28
CA ILE A 114 7.16 -7.15 -0.80
C ILE A 114 6.71 -7.75 -2.13
N CYS A 115 6.19 -6.91 -3.03
CA CYS A 115 5.95 -7.29 -4.42
C CYS A 115 6.96 -6.52 -5.29
N HIS A 116 7.81 -7.26 -5.99
CA HIS A 116 8.93 -6.67 -6.74
C HIS A 116 8.46 -6.13 -8.09
N LEU A 117 8.76 -4.86 -8.36
CA LEU A 117 8.62 -4.25 -9.68
C LEU A 117 9.86 -4.56 -10.52
N TYR A 118 9.63 -5.17 -11.68
CA TYR A 118 10.65 -5.35 -12.72
C TYR A 118 10.58 -4.17 -13.67
N LEU A 119 11.73 -3.55 -13.93
CA LEU A 119 11.84 -2.48 -14.90
C LEU A 119 12.09 -3.09 -16.29
N ALA A 120 11.51 -2.46 -17.30
CA ALA A 120 11.80 -2.78 -18.68
C ALA A 120 13.27 -2.46 -18.98
N ASP A 121 13.89 -3.32 -19.79
CA ASP A 121 15.22 -3.08 -20.31
C ASP A 121 15.25 -1.78 -21.14
N GLU A 122 16.37 -1.07 -21.14
CA GLU A 122 16.51 0.21 -21.85
C GLU A 122 16.31 0.05 -23.37
N SER A 123 16.59 -1.13 -23.92
CA SER A 123 16.31 -1.46 -25.33
C SER A 123 14.82 -1.63 -25.64
N THR A 124 13.96 -1.75 -24.62
CA THR A 124 12.51 -1.86 -24.79
C THR A 124 11.91 -0.49 -25.07
N LEU A 125 11.50 -0.28 -26.32
CA LEU A 125 10.97 1.00 -26.79
C LEU A 125 9.45 1.06 -26.66
N ASN A 126 8.93 2.24 -26.32
CA ASN A 126 7.51 2.55 -26.35
C ASN A 126 7.04 2.80 -27.80
N VAL A 127 5.75 3.09 -27.97
CA VAL A 127 5.12 3.34 -29.28
C VAL A 127 5.73 4.52 -30.06
N ALA A 128 6.45 5.41 -29.38
CA ALA A 128 7.16 6.53 -29.99
C ALA A 128 8.63 6.22 -30.31
N GLY A 129 9.06 4.96 -30.15
CA GLY A 129 10.44 4.52 -30.39
C GLY A 129 11.43 5.01 -29.32
N LYS A 130 10.97 5.33 -28.10
CA LYS A 130 11.83 5.81 -27.00
C LYS A 130 11.82 4.82 -25.82
N PRO A 131 12.90 4.73 -25.04
CA PRO A 131 12.88 3.96 -23.79
C PRO A 131 11.77 4.44 -22.85
N PHE A 132 11.17 3.51 -22.12
CA PHE A 132 10.13 3.84 -21.14
C PHE A 132 10.70 4.62 -19.95
N SER A 133 10.11 5.77 -19.63
CA SER A 133 10.41 6.47 -18.38
C SER A 133 9.93 5.68 -17.17
N LEU A 134 10.58 5.88 -16.01
CA LEU A 134 10.17 5.23 -14.76
C LEU A 134 8.69 5.46 -14.42
N LYS A 135 8.16 6.65 -14.73
CA LYS A 135 6.75 6.99 -14.49
C LYS A 135 5.80 6.17 -15.37
N GLU A 136 6.16 5.94 -16.63
CA GLU A 136 5.38 5.09 -17.54
C GLU A 136 5.42 3.65 -17.06
N GLN A 137 6.60 3.13 -16.70
CA GLN A 137 6.74 1.76 -16.22
C GLN A 137 5.93 1.51 -14.94
N ILE A 138 5.98 2.43 -13.97
CA ILE A 138 5.12 2.36 -12.77
C ILE A 138 3.64 2.35 -13.15
N THR A 139 3.24 3.25 -14.05
CA THR A 139 1.83 3.35 -14.50
C THR A 139 1.35 2.06 -15.14
N LEU A 140 2.12 1.49 -16.06
CA LEU A 140 1.80 0.23 -16.74
C LEU A 140 1.71 -0.93 -15.75
N ALA A 141 2.66 -1.00 -14.82
CA ALA A 141 2.64 -2.03 -13.79
C ALA A 141 1.43 -1.88 -12.87
N GLU A 142 1.05 -0.66 -12.47
CA GLU A 142 -0.15 -0.41 -11.64
C GLU A 142 -1.45 -0.78 -12.36
N GLN A 143 -1.49 -0.61 -13.68
CA GLN A 143 -2.63 -1.02 -14.53
C GLN A 143 -2.71 -2.53 -14.69
N ALA A 144 -1.56 -3.19 -14.89
CA ALA A 144 -1.50 -4.64 -15.07
C ALA A 144 -1.78 -5.42 -13.78
N GLU A 145 -1.30 -4.91 -12.64
CA GLU A 145 -1.48 -5.56 -11.34
C GLU A 145 -1.95 -4.53 -10.28
N PRO A 146 -3.19 -4.06 -10.36
CA PRO A 146 -3.73 -3.07 -9.42
C PRO A 146 -3.71 -3.57 -7.97
N SER A 147 -3.73 -4.90 -7.75
CA SER A 147 -3.58 -5.51 -6.43
C SER A 147 -2.28 -5.12 -5.72
N ARG A 148 -1.19 -4.98 -6.48
CA ARG A 148 0.13 -4.60 -5.96
C ARG A 148 0.10 -3.26 -5.24
N THR A 149 -0.72 -2.32 -5.71
CA THR A 149 -0.84 -0.98 -5.11
C THR A 149 -2.09 -0.81 -4.26
N GLN A 150 -2.71 -1.92 -3.85
CA GLN A 150 -3.96 -1.94 -3.06
C GLN A 150 -5.14 -1.30 -3.81
N TRP A 151 -5.22 -1.49 -5.13
CA TRP A 151 -6.40 -1.19 -5.97
C TRP A 151 -6.85 0.27 -5.92
N THR A 152 -5.87 1.19 -5.97
CA THR A 152 -6.09 2.62 -5.72
C THR A 152 -6.53 3.37 -6.97
N LYS A 153 -5.68 3.42 -8.01
CA LYS A 153 -5.92 4.31 -9.16
C LYS A 153 -6.66 3.65 -10.34
N TYR A 154 -6.42 2.36 -10.59
CA TYR A 154 -6.89 1.66 -11.79
C TYR A 154 -7.90 0.56 -11.44
N CYS A 155 -8.77 0.82 -10.47
CA CYS A 155 -9.77 -0.14 -10.01
C CYS A 155 -11.10 0.57 -9.71
N THR A 156 -12.15 0.11 -10.36
CA THR A 156 -13.54 0.47 -10.06
C THR A 156 -13.97 -0.11 -8.71
N ASP A 157 -15.08 0.40 -8.18
CA ASP A 157 -15.68 -0.11 -6.95
C ASP A 157 -16.09 -1.60 -7.06
N ALA A 158 -16.65 -1.99 -8.22
CA ALA A 158 -17.07 -3.35 -8.49
C ALA A 158 -15.87 -4.33 -8.55
N GLU A 159 -14.79 -3.96 -9.25
CA GLU A 159 -13.56 -4.75 -9.30
C GLU A 159 -12.94 -4.91 -7.90
N ARG A 160 -12.98 -3.84 -7.09
CA ARG A 160 -12.48 -3.89 -5.72
C ARG A 160 -13.26 -4.88 -4.87
N ILE A 161 -14.58 -4.84 -4.94
CA ILE A 161 -15.44 -5.78 -4.21
C ILE A 161 -15.15 -7.22 -4.65
N ALA A 162 -15.05 -7.46 -5.96
CA ALA A 162 -14.82 -8.79 -6.51
C ALA A 162 -13.47 -9.41 -6.10
N HIS A 163 -12.41 -8.59 -6.00
CA HIS A 163 -11.03 -9.08 -5.83
C HIS A 163 -10.40 -8.81 -4.47
N VAL A 164 -10.83 -7.78 -3.74
CA VAL A 164 -10.23 -7.36 -2.45
C VAL A 164 -11.02 -7.89 -1.27
N VAL A 165 -12.34 -7.90 -1.39
CA VAL A 165 -13.22 -8.24 -0.28
C VAL A 165 -13.39 -9.75 -0.24
N PRO A 166 -12.90 -10.45 0.80
CA PRO A 166 -13.15 -11.87 1.00
C PRO A 166 -14.64 -12.17 0.90
N LYS A 167 -15.02 -13.33 0.35
CA LYS A 167 -16.43 -13.69 0.12
C LYS A 167 -17.25 -13.61 1.41
N GLU A 168 -16.63 -13.91 2.55
CA GLU A 168 -17.22 -13.85 3.88
C GLU A 168 -17.56 -12.42 4.31
N LEU A 169 -16.77 -11.44 3.87
CA LEU A 169 -17.02 -10.01 4.13
C LEU A 169 -17.98 -9.38 3.11
N GLN A 170 -18.12 -9.96 1.91
CA GLN A 170 -19.08 -9.46 0.92
C GLN A 170 -20.53 -9.51 1.44
N ALA A 171 -20.86 -10.49 2.29
CA ALA A 171 -22.16 -10.57 2.96
C ALA A 171 -22.44 -9.40 3.93
N LYS A 172 -21.39 -8.69 4.38
CA LYS A 172 -21.47 -7.53 5.28
C LYS A 172 -21.39 -6.19 4.53
N LEU A 173 -21.33 -6.22 3.19
CA LEU A 173 -21.16 -5.02 2.38
C LEU A 173 -22.38 -4.10 2.52
N LEU A 174 -22.12 -2.84 2.86
CA LEU A 174 -23.14 -1.81 2.88
C LEU A 174 -23.58 -1.44 1.45
N PRO A 175 -24.87 -1.11 1.25
CA PRO A 175 -25.38 -0.63 -0.02
C PRO A 175 -24.54 0.54 -0.58
N PRO A 176 -24.36 0.66 -1.91
CA PRO A 176 -23.53 1.70 -2.51
C PRO A 176 -23.87 3.13 -2.06
N ASP A 177 -25.16 3.46 -1.94
CA ASP A 177 -25.59 4.80 -1.53
C ASP A 177 -25.37 5.06 -0.03
N GLU A 178 -25.32 4.01 0.77
CA GLU A 178 -24.94 4.10 2.17
C GLU A 178 -23.43 4.34 2.29
N ARG A 179 -22.60 3.58 1.55
CA ARG A 179 -21.13 3.75 1.54
C ARG A 179 -20.72 5.17 1.15
N LYS A 180 -21.34 5.75 0.13
CA LYS A 180 -21.09 7.15 -0.29
C LYS A 180 -21.29 8.19 0.83
N LYS A 181 -22.13 7.86 1.82
CA LYS A 181 -22.44 8.73 2.98
C LYS A 181 -21.70 8.31 4.25
N ASN A 182 -20.75 7.37 4.14
CA ASN A 182 -20.12 6.69 5.27
C ASN A 182 -18.58 6.86 5.26
N PRO A 183 -18.06 8.09 5.48
CA PRO A 183 -16.63 8.37 5.32
C PRO A 183 -15.79 7.82 6.48
N VAL A 184 -14.60 7.32 6.15
CA VAL A 184 -13.61 6.77 7.08
C VAL A 184 -12.97 7.83 7.97
N SER A 185 -12.92 9.09 7.52
CA SER A 185 -12.50 10.24 8.33
C SER A 185 -13.27 11.49 7.91
N ARG A 186 -13.37 12.46 8.82
CA ARG A 186 -13.99 13.77 8.54
C ARG A 186 -13.06 14.73 7.79
N THR A 187 -11.77 14.42 7.72
CA THR A 187 -10.73 15.33 7.23
C THR A 187 -10.04 14.88 5.94
N LEU A 188 -10.43 13.72 5.38
CA LEU A 188 -9.81 13.09 4.21
C LEU A 188 -10.46 13.44 2.87
#